data_AF-A0A3D4EIQ3-F1
#
_entry.id   AF-A0A3D4EIQ3-F1
#
_cell.length_a   1.000
_cell.length_b   1.000
_cell.length_c   1.000
_cell.angle_alpha   90.00
_cell.angle_beta   90.00
_cell.angle_gamma   90.00
#
_symmetry.space_group_name_H-M   'P 1'
#
loop_
_entity.id
_entity.type
_entity.pdbx_description
1 polymer ?
#
loop_
_entity_poly.entity_id
_entity_poly.type
_entity_poly.pdbx_seq_one_letter_code
_entity_poly.pdbx_strand_id
1 'polypeptide(L)'
;YRHIGQFTDTPAGDIGVGAREIGFMYGQYKKIVDRFEGGVLTGKGLTYGGSLARTQATGYGICYFSDEVLHYHGKSFEGQTVVISGSGNVAQYAAEKCTELGGKVVAMSDSKGYIYDPNGINLEVLFDIKQKRRARISVYADEVAGAQYVEGCKNIWNVKCDIAMPCASQNEMDAEGAKAVIANGAFAVFEGANMPLTPEAIEAVTSAGLLYTPGKASNAGGVATSGLEMSQNSMRYSWTFEEVDAKLKGIMQSIFQECLKASIECGKPGDMMVGANVAGFLKVADAMMAQGIV
;
A
#
# COMPACT_ATOMS: atom_id res chain seq x y z
N TYR A 1 19.23 -7.56 19.40
CA TYR A 1 20.45 -6.76 19.11
C TYR A 1 21.54 -7.60 18.47
N ARG A 2 21.95 -8.75 19.04
CA ARG A 2 23.06 -9.59 18.51
C ARG A 2 22.85 -10.25 17.13
N HIS A 3 21.65 -10.13 16.55
CA HIS A 3 21.28 -10.70 15.24
C HIS A 3 20.81 -9.63 14.25
N ILE A 4 20.85 -8.35 14.62
CA ILE A 4 20.41 -7.22 13.78
C ILE A 4 21.52 -6.18 13.68
N GLY A 5 21.51 -5.40 12.61
CA GLY A 5 22.51 -4.38 12.32
C GLY A 5 22.32 -3.81 10.93
N GLN A 6 22.84 -2.60 10.69
CA GLN A 6 22.61 -1.86 9.43
C GLN A 6 23.02 -2.62 8.14
N PHE A 7 23.92 -3.60 8.25
CA PHE A 7 24.38 -4.45 7.13
C PHE A 7 24.07 -5.94 7.34
N THR A 8 23.17 -6.26 8.27
CA THR A 8 22.84 -7.64 8.64
C THR A 8 21.34 -7.89 8.55
N ASP A 9 20.56 -7.17 9.35
CA ASP A 9 19.10 -7.25 9.38
C ASP A 9 18.56 -5.93 9.92
N THR A 10 17.63 -5.33 9.18
CA THR A 10 17.03 -4.02 9.47
C THR A 10 15.53 -4.18 9.66
N PRO A 11 15.05 -4.47 10.89
CA PRO A 11 13.62 -4.59 11.14
C PRO A 11 12.85 -3.27 10.97
N ALA A 12 11.52 -3.40 10.88
CA ALA A 12 10.59 -2.28 10.76
C ALA A 12 9.35 -2.53 11.64
N GLY A 13 8.41 -1.59 11.62
CA GLY A 13 7.09 -1.76 12.22
C GLY A 13 6.14 -2.61 11.37
N ASP A 14 5.16 -3.20 12.02
CA ASP A 14 4.04 -3.96 11.41
C ASP A 14 2.82 -3.90 12.36
N ILE A 15 1.79 -4.73 12.17
CA ILE A 15 0.61 -4.81 13.04
C ILE A 15 1.07 -5.06 14.49
N GLY A 16 0.76 -4.09 15.36
CA GLY A 16 1.13 -4.13 16.79
C GLY A 16 2.48 -3.49 17.13
N VAL A 17 3.29 -3.13 16.14
CA VAL A 17 4.60 -2.46 16.32
C VAL A 17 4.61 -1.15 15.53
N GLY A 18 4.20 -0.06 16.18
CA GLY A 18 4.19 1.27 15.58
C GLY A 18 5.44 2.08 15.92
N ALA A 19 5.40 3.38 15.58
CA ALA A 19 6.51 4.31 15.87
C ALA A 19 6.89 4.36 17.36
N ARG A 20 5.93 4.11 18.26
CA ARG A 20 6.16 4.03 19.72
C ARG A 20 7.06 2.84 20.06
N GLU A 21 6.68 1.64 19.60
CA GLU A 21 7.43 0.41 19.83
C GLU A 21 8.82 0.47 19.16
N ILE A 22 8.91 0.99 17.93
CA ILE A 22 10.19 1.22 17.24
C ILE A 22 11.10 2.16 18.06
N GLY A 23 10.56 3.22 18.65
CA GLY A 23 11.32 4.10 19.54
C GLY A 23 11.89 3.37 20.76
N PHE A 24 11.09 2.52 21.41
CA PHE A 24 11.54 1.70 22.54
C PHE A 24 12.62 0.70 22.13
N MET A 25 12.40 0.00 21.01
CA MET A 25 13.36 -0.97 20.46
C MET A 25 14.68 -0.31 20.08
N TYR A 26 14.63 0.84 19.39
CA TYR A 26 15.82 1.60 19.00
C TYR A 26 16.58 2.12 20.21
N GLY A 27 15.87 2.68 21.21
CA GLY A 27 16.46 3.15 22.46
C GLY A 27 17.21 2.04 23.20
N GLN A 28 16.61 0.86 23.31
CA GLN A 28 17.22 -0.30 23.96
C GLN A 28 18.39 -0.87 23.13
N TYR A 29 18.26 -0.91 21.81
CA TYR A 29 19.36 -1.30 20.91
C TYR A 29 20.57 -0.40 21.13
N LYS A 30 20.38 0.93 21.00
CA LYS A 30 21.43 1.94 21.18
C LYS A 30 22.12 1.80 22.53
N LYS A 31 21.36 1.58 23.61
CA LYS A 31 21.90 1.38 24.97
C LYS A 31 22.81 0.14 25.06
N ILE A 32 22.45 -0.96 24.42
CA ILE A 32 23.19 -2.22 24.52
C ILE A 32 24.44 -2.20 23.64
N VAL A 33 24.36 -1.66 22.42
CA VAL A 33 25.50 -1.64 21.49
C VAL A 33 26.43 -0.44 21.67
N ASP A 34 26.05 0.51 22.51
CA ASP A 34 26.77 1.74 22.85
C ASP A 34 27.17 2.59 21.63
N ARG A 35 26.27 2.68 20.65
CA ARG A 35 26.46 3.49 19.43
C ARG A 35 25.16 3.81 18.72
N PHE A 36 25.16 4.92 18.01
CA PHE A 36 24.05 5.31 17.14
C PHE A 36 24.20 4.65 15.76
N GLU A 37 23.48 3.55 15.53
CA GLU A 37 23.33 2.93 14.20
C GLU A 37 21.96 3.28 13.62
N GLY A 38 21.85 4.44 12.97
CA GLY A 38 20.56 4.91 12.42
C GLY A 38 19.93 3.94 11.42
N GLY A 39 20.73 3.14 10.72
CA GLY A 39 20.27 2.16 9.74
C GLY A 39 19.75 0.84 10.31
N VAL A 40 19.79 0.59 11.63
CA VAL A 40 19.38 -0.72 12.20
C VAL A 40 17.87 -0.96 12.24
N LEU A 41 17.07 0.11 12.28
CA LEU A 41 15.61 0.05 12.26
C LEU A 41 15.09 1.13 11.31
N THR A 42 14.00 0.82 10.60
CA THR A 42 13.25 1.80 9.81
C THR A 42 11.89 2.10 10.45
N GLY A 43 11.25 3.20 10.05
CA GLY A 43 10.05 3.70 10.72
C GLY A 43 10.37 4.42 12.03
N LYS A 44 11.59 4.98 12.14
CA LYS A 44 11.99 5.79 13.30
C LYS A 44 11.23 7.12 13.31
N GLY A 45 11.16 7.74 14.47
CA GLY A 45 10.66 9.11 14.59
C GLY A 45 11.61 10.12 13.93
N LEU A 46 11.04 11.19 13.38
CA LEU A 46 11.76 12.19 12.59
C LEU A 46 12.93 12.84 13.35
N THR A 47 12.80 13.01 14.67
CA THR A 47 13.83 13.65 15.51
C THR A 47 15.05 12.77 15.79
N TYR A 48 15.05 11.50 15.36
CA TYR A 48 16.15 10.57 15.61
C TYR A 48 16.45 9.64 14.41
N GLY A 49 16.31 10.17 13.18
CA GLY A 49 16.74 9.49 11.95
C GLY A 49 15.61 8.82 11.16
N GLY A 50 14.36 9.14 11.45
CA GLY A 50 13.22 8.77 10.60
C GLY A 50 13.19 9.53 9.27
N SER A 51 12.46 8.99 8.29
CA SER A 51 12.24 9.64 6.99
C SER A 51 10.87 10.32 6.95
N LEU A 52 10.81 11.49 6.30
CA LEU A 52 9.55 12.06 5.82
C LEU A 52 8.90 11.12 4.78
N ALA A 53 7.60 11.32 4.52
CA ALA A 53 6.74 10.51 3.64
C ALA A 53 6.60 9.03 4.02
N ARG A 54 7.34 8.50 5.02
CA ARG A 54 7.27 7.09 5.42
C ARG A 54 5.87 6.66 5.86
N THR A 55 5.12 7.58 6.46
CA THR A 55 3.74 7.37 6.91
C THR A 55 2.78 7.19 5.74
N GLN A 56 3.01 7.90 4.63
CA GLN A 56 2.19 7.90 3.41
C GLN A 56 2.59 6.78 2.43
N ALA A 57 3.84 6.34 2.52
CA ALA A 57 4.55 5.61 1.49
C ALA A 57 3.82 4.42 0.87
N THR A 58 3.18 3.57 1.67
CA THR A 58 2.46 2.40 1.15
C THR A 58 1.21 2.83 0.39
N GLY A 59 0.39 3.72 0.98
CA GLY A 59 -0.83 4.22 0.34
C GLY A 59 -0.55 4.95 -0.96
N TYR A 60 0.43 5.85 -0.95
CA TYR A 60 0.87 6.58 -2.14
C TYR A 60 1.47 5.64 -3.19
N GLY A 61 2.28 4.67 -2.75
CA GLY A 61 2.90 3.69 -3.63
C GLY A 61 1.89 2.86 -4.41
N ILE A 62 0.80 2.44 -3.77
CA ILE A 62 -0.29 1.72 -4.44
C ILE A 62 -0.88 2.60 -5.54
N CYS A 63 -1.24 3.84 -5.24
CA CYS A 63 -1.79 4.76 -6.23
C CYS A 63 -0.81 5.03 -7.38
N TYR A 64 0.48 5.26 -7.11
CA TYR A 64 1.47 5.49 -8.16
C TYR A 64 1.66 4.27 -9.07
N PHE A 65 1.71 3.06 -8.51
CA PHE A 65 1.84 1.84 -9.31
C PHE A 65 0.58 1.59 -10.15
N SER A 66 -0.59 1.74 -9.52
CA SER A 66 -1.88 1.60 -10.18
C SER A 66 -2.09 2.64 -11.28
N ASP A 67 -1.64 3.87 -11.08
CA ASP A 67 -1.72 4.95 -12.08
C ASP A 67 -0.91 4.61 -13.34
N GLU A 68 0.28 4.03 -13.21
CA GLU A 68 1.06 3.55 -14.36
C GLU A 68 0.34 2.41 -15.11
N VAL A 69 -0.28 1.47 -14.38
CA VAL A 69 -1.09 0.40 -14.97
C VAL A 69 -2.30 0.97 -15.69
N LEU A 70 -3.02 1.93 -15.08
CA LEU A 70 -4.16 2.59 -15.71
C LEU A 70 -3.75 3.30 -17.01
N HIS A 71 -2.67 4.09 -16.97
CA HIS A 71 -2.18 4.84 -18.13
C HIS A 71 -1.74 3.93 -19.27
N TYR A 72 -1.09 2.81 -18.98
CA TYR A 72 -0.75 1.80 -20.00
C TYR A 72 -1.99 1.25 -20.72
N HIS A 73 -3.13 1.19 -20.02
CA HIS A 73 -4.43 0.77 -20.56
C HIS A 73 -5.30 1.94 -21.05
N GLY A 74 -4.76 3.15 -21.21
CA GLY A 74 -5.50 4.33 -21.67
C GLY A 74 -6.57 4.81 -20.70
N LYS A 75 -6.40 4.55 -19.40
CA LYS A 75 -7.27 4.95 -18.30
C LYS A 75 -6.50 5.83 -17.30
N SER A 76 -7.21 6.39 -16.34
CA SER A 76 -6.63 7.14 -15.21
C SER A 76 -7.55 7.03 -13.99
N PHE A 77 -7.13 7.55 -12.84
CA PHE A 77 -8.01 7.72 -11.69
C PHE A 77 -9.07 8.82 -11.90
N GLU A 78 -8.82 9.77 -12.81
CA GLU A 78 -9.67 10.95 -12.99
C GLU A 78 -11.12 10.57 -13.31
N GLY A 79 -12.04 11.06 -12.47
CA GLY A 79 -13.47 10.82 -12.60
C GLY A 79 -13.93 9.41 -12.22
N GLN A 80 -13.03 8.50 -11.84
CA GLN A 80 -13.36 7.13 -11.47
C GLN A 80 -13.90 7.06 -10.05
N THR A 81 -14.91 6.23 -9.84
CA THR A 81 -15.43 5.91 -8.51
C THR A 81 -14.61 4.78 -7.91
N VAL A 82 -14.07 5.00 -6.70
CA VAL A 82 -13.13 4.08 -6.05
C VAL A 82 -13.68 3.58 -4.72
N VAL A 83 -13.58 2.29 -4.46
CA VAL A 83 -13.86 1.67 -3.16
C VAL A 83 -12.55 1.21 -2.57
N ILE A 84 -12.23 1.65 -1.35
CA ILE A 84 -10.99 1.28 -0.64
C ILE A 84 -11.37 0.58 0.65
N SER A 85 -11.06 -0.70 0.83
CA SER A 85 -11.31 -1.32 2.14
C SER A 85 -10.28 -0.87 3.18
N GLY A 86 -10.66 -0.93 4.44
CA GLY A 86 -9.82 -0.53 5.55
C GLY A 86 -9.84 0.97 5.82
N SER A 87 -9.30 1.32 6.98
CA SER A 87 -9.15 2.70 7.48
C SER A 87 -7.89 2.84 8.33
N GLY A 88 -6.97 1.88 8.16
CA GLY A 88 -5.61 1.97 8.71
C GLY A 88 -4.76 2.95 7.91
N ASN A 89 -3.46 2.97 8.23
CA ASN A 89 -2.50 3.86 7.60
C ASN A 89 -2.51 3.72 6.06
N VAL A 90 -2.40 2.49 5.54
CA VAL A 90 -2.40 2.24 4.08
C VAL A 90 -3.65 2.80 3.40
N ALA A 91 -4.84 2.46 3.91
CA ALA A 91 -6.10 2.87 3.32
C ALA A 91 -6.33 4.39 3.37
N GLN A 92 -5.96 5.05 4.48
CA GLN A 92 -6.10 6.52 4.62
C GLN A 92 -5.27 7.26 3.56
N TYR A 93 -4.02 6.87 3.38
CA TYR A 93 -3.13 7.54 2.43
C TYR A 93 -3.32 7.08 0.99
N ALA A 94 -3.85 5.87 0.76
CA ALA A 94 -4.37 5.49 -0.55
C ALA A 94 -5.57 6.36 -0.93
N ALA A 95 -6.49 6.63 0.00
CA ALA A 95 -7.63 7.50 -0.25
C ALA A 95 -7.20 8.95 -0.53
N GLU A 96 -6.24 9.47 0.23
CA GLU A 96 -5.64 10.79 -0.01
C GLU A 96 -5.04 10.88 -1.41
N LYS A 97 -4.11 9.98 -1.77
CA LYS A 97 -3.46 10.05 -3.08
C LYS A 97 -4.41 9.77 -4.24
N CYS A 98 -5.34 8.83 -4.09
CA CYS A 98 -6.36 8.57 -5.08
C CYS A 98 -7.20 9.83 -5.36
N THR A 99 -7.55 10.58 -4.31
CA THR A 99 -8.31 11.83 -4.44
C THR A 99 -7.48 12.91 -5.14
N GLU A 100 -6.19 13.04 -4.81
CA GLU A 100 -5.28 13.96 -5.51
C GLU A 100 -5.12 13.62 -7.01
N LEU A 101 -5.18 12.35 -7.37
CA LEU A 101 -5.15 11.87 -8.76
C LEU A 101 -6.51 11.97 -9.48
N GLY A 102 -7.52 12.57 -8.84
CA GLY A 102 -8.84 12.83 -9.43
C GLY A 102 -9.85 11.69 -9.29
N GLY A 103 -9.51 10.63 -8.55
CA GLY A 103 -10.44 9.55 -8.21
C GLY A 103 -11.39 9.95 -7.08
N LYS A 104 -12.64 9.49 -7.12
CA LYS A 104 -13.63 9.72 -6.08
C LYS A 104 -13.76 8.49 -5.19
N VAL A 105 -13.11 8.50 -4.03
CA VAL A 105 -13.26 7.43 -3.03
C VAL A 105 -14.62 7.53 -2.39
N VAL A 106 -15.48 6.51 -2.52
CA VAL A 106 -16.88 6.56 -2.03
C VAL A 106 -17.15 5.60 -0.87
N ALA A 107 -16.26 4.67 -0.57
CA ALA A 107 -16.44 3.78 0.58
C ALA A 107 -15.12 3.39 1.22
N MET A 108 -15.15 3.27 2.56
CA MET A 108 -14.04 2.81 3.40
C MET A 108 -14.53 1.94 4.56
N SER A 109 -13.70 1.05 5.09
CA SER A 109 -14.12 0.11 6.16
C SER A 109 -13.24 0.07 7.39
N ASP A 110 -13.76 -0.50 8.47
CA ASP A 110 -12.96 -1.11 9.52
C ASP A 110 -13.49 -2.51 9.84
N SER A 111 -12.95 -3.16 10.87
CA SER A 111 -13.35 -4.53 11.21
C SER A 111 -14.82 -4.72 11.60
N LYS A 112 -15.58 -3.63 11.85
CA LYS A 112 -16.98 -3.70 12.27
C LYS A 112 -17.98 -3.35 11.17
N GLY A 113 -17.56 -2.66 10.12
CA GLY A 113 -18.46 -2.22 9.07
C GLY A 113 -17.76 -1.31 8.07
N TYR A 114 -18.54 -0.72 7.18
CA TYR A 114 -18.05 0.24 6.21
C TYR A 114 -18.93 1.48 6.13
N ILE A 115 -18.33 2.58 5.73
CA ILE A 115 -19.01 3.82 5.39
C ILE A 115 -19.15 3.92 3.88
N TYR A 116 -20.25 4.51 3.43
CA TYR A 116 -20.50 4.87 2.05
C TYR A 116 -20.89 6.34 1.98
N ASP A 117 -20.18 7.11 1.18
CA ASP A 117 -20.43 8.53 0.91
C ASP A 117 -20.49 8.76 -0.61
N PRO A 118 -21.68 8.98 -1.19
CA PRO A 118 -21.82 9.15 -2.65
C PRO A 118 -21.11 10.40 -3.18
N ASN A 119 -20.85 11.38 -2.31
CA ASN A 119 -20.18 12.64 -2.66
C ASN A 119 -18.65 12.53 -2.56
N GLY A 120 -18.13 11.43 -2.02
CA GLY A 120 -16.71 11.20 -1.79
C GLY A 120 -16.34 11.34 -0.31
N ILE A 121 -15.40 10.53 0.15
CA ILE A 121 -14.95 10.50 1.55
C ILE A 121 -14.26 11.82 1.92
N ASN A 122 -14.77 12.49 2.95
CA ASN A 122 -14.13 13.63 3.59
C ASN A 122 -12.91 13.15 4.40
N LEU A 123 -11.73 13.34 3.81
CA LEU A 123 -10.46 12.90 4.39
C LEU A 123 -10.15 13.60 5.71
N GLU A 124 -10.48 14.88 5.88
CA GLU A 124 -10.22 15.61 7.13
C GLU A 124 -10.93 14.94 8.32
N VAL A 125 -12.22 14.63 8.14
CA VAL A 125 -13.04 13.95 9.16
C VAL A 125 -12.51 12.53 9.41
N LEU A 126 -12.20 11.78 8.34
CA LEU A 126 -11.66 10.43 8.46
C LEU A 126 -10.35 10.39 9.26
N PHE A 127 -9.41 11.29 8.94
CA PHE A 127 -8.11 11.37 9.59
C PHE A 127 -8.26 11.78 11.07
N ASP A 128 -9.16 12.72 11.37
CA ASP A 128 -9.47 13.11 12.74
C ASP A 128 -10.00 11.93 13.58
N ILE A 129 -10.99 11.19 13.05
CA ILE A 129 -11.57 9.99 13.67
C ILE A 129 -10.48 8.96 13.94
N LYS A 130 -9.65 8.64 12.94
CA LYS A 130 -8.74 7.48 13.00
C LYS A 130 -7.40 7.79 13.67
N GLN A 131 -6.84 8.98 13.50
CA GLN A 131 -5.52 9.32 14.01
C GLN A 131 -5.57 10.04 15.36
N LYS A 132 -6.49 10.99 15.54
CA LYS A 132 -6.59 11.77 16.79
C LYS A 132 -7.49 11.10 17.81
N ARG A 133 -8.74 10.80 17.45
CA ARG A 133 -9.74 10.22 18.36
C ARG A 133 -9.62 8.71 18.52
N ARG A 134 -9.01 8.03 17.55
CA ARG A 134 -8.89 6.56 17.48
C ARG A 134 -10.24 5.85 17.61
N ALA A 135 -11.27 6.44 16.99
CA ALA A 135 -12.64 5.98 17.06
C ALA A 135 -13.00 4.98 15.93
N ARG A 136 -14.20 4.40 16.04
CA ARG A 136 -14.79 3.53 15.00
C ARG A 136 -15.13 4.34 13.76
N ILE A 137 -15.09 3.70 12.60
CA ILE A 137 -15.40 4.38 11.34
C ILE A 137 -16.86 4.82 11.26
N SER A 138 -17.76 4.17 12.02
CA SER A 138 -19.18 4.54 12.10
C SER A 138 -19.42 5.99 12.48
N VAL A 139 -18.54 6.58 13.30
CA VAL A 139 -18.61 8.00 13.71
C VAL A 139 -18.61 8.96 12.52
N TYR A 140 -18.00 8.55 11.40
CA TYR A 140 -18.00 9.35 10.17
C TYR A 140 -19.42 9.58 9.65
N ALA A 141 -20.28 8.56 9.70
CA ALA A 141 -21.66 8.68 9.23
C ALA A 141 -22.53 9.56 10.15
N ASP A 142 -22.14 9.72 11.41
CA ASP A 142 -22.80 10.64 12.34
C ASP A 142 -22.42 12.11 12.07
N GLU A 143 -21.23 12.34 11.50
CA GLU A 143 -20.65 13.68 11.31
C GLU A 143 -20.76 14.22 9.88
N VAL A 144 -20.84 13.34 8.88
CA VAL A 144 -20.91 13.71 7.47
C VAL A 144 -22.31 13.46 6.93
N ALA A 145 -23.03 14.55 6.67
CA ALA A 145 -24.39 14.49 6.16
C ALA A 145 -24.46 13.76 4.81
N GLY A 146 -25.34 12.75 4.73
CA GLY A 146 -25.51 11.93 3.52
C GLY A 146 -24.63 10.68 3.46
N ALA A 147 -23.62 10.57 4.34
CA ALA A 147 -22.88 9.35 4.52
C ALA A 147 -23.71 8.30 5.27
N GLN A 148 -23.46 7.03 4.97
CA GLN A 148 -24.15 5.90 5.57
C GLN A 148 -23.14 4.95 6.18
N TYR A 149 -23.47 4.37 7.33
CA TYR A 149 -22.72 3.25 7.91
C TYR A 149 -23.49 1.95 7.71
N VAL A 150 -22.80 0.92 7.28
CA VAL A 150 -23.32 -0.44 7.12
C VAL A 150 -22.53 -1.37 8.03
N GLU A 151 -23.24 -2.11 8.87
CA GLU A 151 -22.64 -3.10 9.77
C GLU A 151 -22.14 -4.32 8.98
N GLY A 152 -20.95 -4.81 9.36
CA GLY A 152 -20.25 -5.89 8.67
C GLY A 152 -19.44 -5.39 7.47
N CYS A 153 -18.13 -5.68 7.46
CA CYS A 153 -17.21 -5.19 6.43
C CYS A 153 -17.20 -6.00 5.13
N LYS A 154 -17.65 -7.27 5.14
CA LYS A 154 -17.62 -8.18 3.98
C LYS A 154 -18.34 -7.60 2.75
N ASN A 155 -19.43 -6.88 2.98
CA ASN A 155 -20.30 -6.38 1.92
C ASN A 155 -19.87 -5.04 1.31
N ILE A 156 -18.70 -4.50 1.68
CA ILE A 156 -18.16 -3.29 1.03
C ILE A 156 -18.01 -3.47 -0.49
N TRP A 157 -17.72 -4.70 -0.93
CA TRP A 157 -17.56 -5.06 -2.35
C TRP A 157 -18.84 -4.97 -3.18
N ASN A 158 -20.00 -4.86 -2.53
CA ASN A 158 -21.29 -4.62 -3.20
C ASN A 158 -21.49 -3.14 -3.58
N VAL A 159 -20.64 -2.23 -3.07
CA VAL A 159 -20.69 -0.81 -3.46
C VAL A 159 -20.23 -0.68 -4.91
N LYS A 160 -21.05 -0.03 -5.73
CA LYS A 160 -20.74 0.20 -7.14
C LYS A 160 -19.49 1.08 -7.28
N CYS A 161 -18.51 0.60 -8.04
CA CYS A 161 -17.26 1.31 -8.29
C CYS A 161 -16.65 0.92 -9.64
N ASP A 162 -15.74 1.75 -10.11
CA ASP A 162 -14.93 1.51 -11.31
C ASP A 162 -13.62 0.80 -10.93
N ILE A 163 -13.09 1.12 -9.73
CA ILE A 163 -11.84 0.59 -9.18
C ILE A 163 -12.07 0.13 -7.73
N ALA A 164 -11.62 -1.08 -7.40
CA ALA A 164 -11.58 -1.58 -6.02
C ALA A 164 -10.13 -1.69 -5.50
N MET A 165 -9.87 -1.23 -4.28
CA MET A 165 -8.55 -1.27 -3.65
C MET A 165 -8.61 -1.94 -2.27
N PRO A 166 -8.30 -3.25 -2.19
CA PRO A 166 -8.28 -3.98 -0.92
C PRO A 166 -7.05 -3.64 -0.06
N CYS A 167 -7.27 -2.88 1.02
CA CYS A 167 -6.21 -2.28 1.83
C CYS A 167 -6.33 -2.59 3.35
N ALA A 168 -7.09 -3.62 3.76
CA ALA A 168 -7.33 -3.91 5.18
C ALA A 168 -6.54 -5.11 5.72
N SER A 169 -6.71 -6.30 5.12
CA SER A 169 -6.14 -7.55 5.64
C SER A 169 -6.02 -8.63 4.57
N GLN A 170 -5.26 -9.68 4.86
CA GLN A 170 -5.21 -10.88 4.03
C GLN A 170 -6.60 -11.51 3.85
N ASN A 171 -6.87 -12.07 2.67
CA ASN A 171 -8.11 -12.78 2.32
C ASN A 171 -9.42 -12.00 2.63
N GLU A 172 -9.41 -10.68 2.51
CA GLU A 172 -10.60 -9.83 2.73
C GLU A 172 -11.57 -9.79 1.53
N MET A 173 -11.10 -10.16 0.34
CA MET A 173 -11.95 -10.33 -0.85
C MET A 173 -11.91 -11.80 -1.28
N ASP A 174 -13.04 -12.48 -1.08
CA ASP A 174 -13.27 -13.84 -1.56
C ASP A 174 -13.92 -13.84 -2.95
N ALA A 175 -14.18 -15.03 -3.50
CA ALA A 175 -14.79 -15.19 -4.82
C ALA A 175 -16.17 -14.52 -4.93
N GLU A 176 -16.93 -14.42 -3.83
CA GLU A 176 -18.22 -13.71 -3.81
C GLU A 176 -18.01 -12.20 -3.96
N GLY A 177 -17.07 -11.63 -3.19
CA GLY A 177 -16.68 -10.23 -3.29
C GLY A 177 -16.15 -9.86 -4.67
N ALA A 178 -15.29 -10.70 -5.27
CA ALA A 178 -14.79 -10.50 -6.63
C ALA A 178 -15.93 -10.49 -7.66
N LYS A 179 -16.87 -11.45 -7.57
CA LYS A 179 -18.06 -11.48 -8.45
C LYS A 179 -18.93 -10.24 -8.29
N ALA A 180 -19.10 -9.73 -7.07
CA ALA A 180 -19.86 -8.50 -6.82
C ALA A 180 -19.19 -7.28 -7.47
N VAL A 181 -17.86 -7.14 -7.33
CA VAL A 181 -17.06 -6.08 -7.97
C VAL A 181 -17.19 -6.13 -9.49
N ILE A 182 -17.07 -7.32 -10.08
CA ILE A 182 -17.24 -7.54 -11.53
C ILE A 182 -18.67 -7.16 -11.97
N ALA A 183 -19.69 -7.64 -11.26
CA ALA A 183 -21.09 -7.38 -11.59
C ALA A 183 -21.45 -5.88 -11.51
N ASN A 184 -20.75 -5.14 -10.66
CA ASN A 184 -20.91 -3.70 -10.50
C ASN A 184 -20.27 -2.87 -11.62
N GLY A 185 -19.53 -3.49 -12.53
CA GLY A 185 -18.90 -2.86 -13.68
C GLY A 185 -17.49 -2.33 -13.41
N ALA A 186 -16.85 -2.75 -12.32
CA ALA A 186 -15.46 -2.40 -12.06
C ALA A 186 -14.56 -2.98 -13.15
N PHE A 187 -13.58 -2.21 -13.59
CA PHE A 187 -12.59 -2.65 -14.57
C PHE A 187 -11.21 -2.91 -13.93
N ALA A 188 -11.03 -2.59 -12.65
CA ALA A 188 -9.74 -2.75 -11.98
C ALA A 188 -9.87 -3.17 -10.51
N VAL A 189 -8.92 -4.01 -10.06
CA VAL A 189 -8.69 -4.36 -8.66
C VAL A 189 -7.20 -4.22 -8.34
N PHE A 190 -6.86 -3.35 -7.39
CA PHE A 190 -5.47 -3.07 -7.03
C PHE A 190 -5.20 -3.41 -5.56
N GLU A 191 -4.41 -4.45 -5.32
CA GLU A 191 -4.11 -4.90 -3.96
C GLU A 191 -3.27 -3.87 -3.20
N GLY A 192 -3.73 -3.46 -2.01
CA GLY A 192 -2.97 -2.61 -1.10
C GLY A 192 -2.48 -3.32 0.16
N ALA A 193 -3.21 -4.31 0.66
CA ALA A 193 -2.78 -5.17 1.75
C ALA A 193 -1.89 -6.33 1.25
N ASN A 194 -1.39 -7.15 2.17
CA ASN A 194 -0.64 -8.36 1.84
C ASN A 194 -1.60 -9.52 1.55
N MET A 195 -1.67 -9.95 0.29
CA MET A 195 -2.57 -11.02 -0.20
C MET A 195 -4.05 -10.82 0.20
N PRO A 196 -4.68 -9.68 -0.14
CA PRO A 196 -6.06 -9.41 0.26
C PRO A 196 -7.08 -10.25 -0.50
N LEU A 197 -6.79 -10.71 -1.71
CA LEU A 197 -7.68 -11.60 -2.44
C LEU A 197 -7.35 -13.07 -2.15
N THR A 198 -8.38 -13.91 -2.05
CA THR A 198 -8.17 -15.36 -2.10
C THR A 198 -7.77 -15.80 -3.52
N PRO A 199 -7.14 -16.97 -3.71
CA PRO A 199 -6.79 -17.47 -5.04
C PRO A 199 -7.98 -17.51 -6.01
N GLU A 200 -9.16 -17.89 -5.53
CA GLU A 200 -10.38 -17.95 -6.33
C GLU A 200 -10.89 -16.56 -6.72
N ALA A 201 -10.69 -15.55 -5.85
CA ALA A 201 -10.99 -14.17 -6.16
C ALA A 201 -10.04 -13.61 -7.24
N ILE A 202 -8.73 -13.92 -7.14
CA ILE A 202 -7.73 -13.56 -8.15
C ILE A 202 -8.09 -14.18 -9.51
N GLU A 203 -8.44 -15.46 -9.54
CA GLU A 203 -8.86 -16.14 -10.77
C GLU A 203 -10.11 -15.49 -11.36
N ALA A 204 -11.10 -15.14 -10.54
CA ALA A 204 -12.32 -14.47 -10.98
C ALA A 204 -12.04 -13.10 -11.62
N VAL A 205 -11.25 -12.23 -10.97
CA VAL A 205 -10.97 -10.88 -11.49
C VAL A 205 -10.12 -10.94 -12.75
N THR A 206 -9.10 -11.80 -12.79
CA THR A 206 -8.21 -11.94 -13.96
C THR A 206 -8.92 -12.58 -15.15
N SER A 207 -9.74 -13.61 -14.92
CA SER A 207 -10.53 -14.26 -15.99
C SER A 207 -11.61 -13.35 -16.57
N ALA A 208 -12.12 -12.41 -15.77
CA ALA A 208 -13.05 -11.38 -16.23
C ALA A 208 -12.35 -10.21 -16.97
N GLY A 209 -11.02 -10.22 -17.07
CA GLY A 209 -10.24 -9.21 -17.79
C GLY A 209 -10.08 -7.89 -17.04
N LEU A 210 -10.28 -7.88 -15.72
CA LEU A 210 -10.00 -6.69 -14.90
C LEU A 210 -8.49 -6.44 -14.84
N LEU A 211 -8.12 -5.16 -14.81
CA LEU A 211 -6.76 -4.75 -14.50
C LEU A 211 -6.46 -5.14 -13.05
N TYR A 212 -5.46 -5.99 -12.86
CA TYR A 212 -5.11 -6.52 -11.56
C TYR A 212 -3.65 -6.27 -11.23
N THR A 213 -3.36 -5.81 -10.00
CA THR A 213 -1.98 -5.63 -9.51
C THR A 213 -1.75 -6.41 -8.23
N PRO A 214 -0.70 -7.25 -8.16
CA PRO A 214 -0.39 -8.01 -6.95
C PRO A 214 0.23 -7.12 -5.87
N GLY A 215 -0.11 -7.38 -4.61
CA GLY A 215 0.35 -6.59 -3.46
C GLY A 215 1.87 -6.44 -3.40
N LYS A 216 2.62 -7.50 -3.75
CA LYS A 216 4.10 -7.49 -3.76
C LYS A 216 4.71 -6.39 -4.63
N ALA A 217 3.97 -5.88 -5.62
CA ALA A 217 4.40 -4.77 -6.46
C ALA A 217 3.73 -3.46 -6.03
N SER A 218 2.40 -3.43 -5.93
CA SER A 218 1.65 -2.20 -5.63
C SER A 218 1.91 -1.65 -4.22
N ASN A 219 2.05 -2.50 -3.21
CA ASN A 219 2.28 -2.07 -1.82
C ASN A 219 3.76 -1.86 -1.46
N ALA A 220 4.67 -2.04 -2.44
CA ALA A 220 6.11 -1.96 -2.23
C ALA A 220 6.62 -0.57 -1.84
N GLY A 221 5.79 0.47 -1.95
CA GLY A 221 6.15 1.84 -1.57
C GLY A 221 6.63 1.98 -0.12
N GLY A 222 6.04 1.21 0.80
CA GLY A 222 6.44 1.19 2.21
C GLY A 222 7.88 0.69 2.42
N VAL A 223 8.24 -0.42 1.78
CA VAL A 223 9.61 -0.98 1.87
C VAL A 223 10.60 -0.14 1.06
N ALA A 224 10.19 0.40 -0.09
CA ALA A 224 10.99 1.34 -0.87
C ALA A 224 11.39 2.55 -0.02
N THR A 225 10.44 3.14 0.69
CA THR A 225 10.71 4.30 1.56
C THR A 225 11.51 3.93 2.82
N SER A 226 11.39 2.69 3.32
CA SER A 226 12.34 2.16 4.32
C SER A 226 13.77 2.10 3.79
N GLY A 227 13.98 1.71 2.52
CA GLY A 227 15.30 1.79 1.87
C GLY A 227 15.81 3.22 1.70
N LEU A 228 14.91 4.17 1.40
CA LEU A 228 15.24 5.61 1.39
C LEU A 228 15.63 6.11 2.79
N GLU A 229 14.95 5.65 3.85
CA GLU A 229 15.33 5.96 5.24
C GLU A 229 16.72 5.41 5.57
N MET A 230 17.04 4.18 5.16
CA MET A 230 18.39 3.60 5.33
C MET A 230 19.46 4.41 4.59
N SER A 231 19.14 4.89 3.39
CA SER A 231 20.03 5.74 2.59
C SER A 231 20.30 7.07 3.29
N GLN A 232 19.26 7.76 3.76
CA GLN A 232 19.36 9.00 4.54
C GLN A 232 20.20 8.81 5.80
N ASN A 233 20.01 7.71 6.53
CA ASN A 233 20.80 7.39 7.72
C ASN A 233 22.28 7.13 7.39
N SER A 234 22.56 6.48 6.26
CA SER A 234 23.94 6.24 5.80
C SER A 234 24.63 7.53 5.38
N MET A 235 23.92 8.44 4.70
CA MET A 235 24.44 9.74 4.28
C MET A 235 24.46 10.78 5.40
N ARG A 236 23.73 10.54 6.50
CA ARG A 236 23.44 11.52 7.57
C ARG A 236 22.80 12.79 7.04
N TYR A 237 21.93 12.65 6.05
CA TYR A 237 21.25 13.74 5.38
C TYR A 237 19.75 13.44 5.31
N SER A 238 18.92 14.41 5.72
CA SER A 238 17.47 14.30 5.68
C SER A 238 16.93 14.99 4.44
N TRP A 239 16.12 14.27 3.68
CA TRP A 239 15.41 14.82 2.52
C TRP A 239 14.14 15.54 2.94
N THR A 240 13.68 16.48 2.12
CA THR A 240 12.34 17.07 2.27
C THR A 240 11.26 16.04 1.94
N PHE A 241 10.00 16.34 2.26
CA PHE A 241 8.89 15.45 1.93
C PHE A 241 8.79 15.24 0.41
N GLU A 242 8.92 16.33 -0.35
CA GLU A 242 8.81 16.35 -1.81
C GLU A 242 9.93 15.53 -2.46
N GLU A 243 11.15 15.60 -1.91
CA GLU A 243 12.28 14.80 -2.39
C GLU A 243 12.05 13.29 -2.14
N VAL A 244 11.50 12.91 -0.99
CA VAL A 244 11.17 11.50 -0.70
C VAL A 244 10.01 11.02 -1.56
N ASP A 245 8.95 11.81 -1.69
CA ASP A 245 7.76 11.47 -2.50
C ASP A 245 8.11 11.33 -3.99
N ALA A 246 8.94 12.24 -4.54
CA ALA A 246 9.43 12.14 -5.91
C ALA A 246 10.27 10.87 -6.15
N LYS A 247 11.12 10.50 -5.18
CA LYS A 247 11.88 9.23 -5.24
C LYS A 247 10.97 8.02 -5.15
N LEU A 248 9.99 8.04 -4.24
CA LEU A 248 8.98 6.99 -4.11
C LEU A 248 8.23 6.79 -5.43
N LYS A 249 7.72 7.87 -6.04
CA LYS A 249 7.05 7.81 -7.35
C LYS A 249 7.96 7.18 -8.40
N GLY A 250 9.21 7.65 -8.52
CA GLY A 250 10.17 7.09 -9.47
C GLY A 250 10.49 5.60 -9.24
N ILE A 251 10.53 5.16 -7.98
CA ILE A 251 10.68 3.74 -7.64
C ILE A 251 9.45 2.94 -8.10
N MET A 252 8.23 3.41 -7.82
CA MET A 252 7.01 2.71 -8.23
C MET A 252 6.90 2.60 -9.76
N GLN A 253 7.27 3.66 -10.48
CA GLN A 253 7.38 3.65 -11.93
C GLN A 253 8.40 2.62 -12.42
N SER A 254 9.56 2.54 -11.78
CA SER A 254 10.59 1.54 -12.11
C SER A 254 10.09 0.12 -11.87
N ILE A 255 9.38 -0.14 -10.76
CA ILE A 255 8.77 -1.45 -10.47
C ILE A 255 7.76 -1.80 -11.57
N PHE A 256 6.92 -0.85 -11.99
CA PHE A 256 5.98 -1.06 -13.09
C PHE A 256 6.69 -1.42 -14.39
N GLN A 257 7.73 -0.68 -14.78
CA GLN A 257 8.48 -0.95 -16.00
C GLN A 257 9.15 -2.33 -16.00
N GLU A 258 9.73 -2.75 -14.87
CA GLU A 258 10.30 -4.10 -14.73
C GLU A 258 9.23 -5.19 -14.80
N CYS A 259 8.06 -4.98 -14.17
CA CYS A 259 6.94 -5.91 -14.27
C CYS A 259 6.42 -6.00 -15.71
N LEU A 260 6.25 -4.87 -16.39
CA LEU A 260 5.79 -4.82 -17.77
C LEU A 260 6.77 -5.55 -18.70
N LYS A 261 8.06 -5.25 -18.60
CA LYS A 261 9.12 -5.90 -19.37
C LYS A 261 9.09 -7.43 -19.18
N ALA A 262 9.10 -7.90 -17.94
CA ALA A 262 9.04 -9.33 -17.64
C ALA A 262 7.74 -9.97 -18.16
N SER A 263 6.61 -9.28 -18.06
CA SER A 263 5.33 -9.78 -18.58
C SER A 263 5.36 -9.97 -20.11
N ILE A 264 5.99 -9.04 -20.84
CA ILE A 264 6.18 -9.10 -22.30
C ILE A 264 7.11 -10.26 -22.66
N GLU A 265 8.24 -10.41 -21.98
CA GLU A 265 9.21 -11.49 -22.20
C GLU A 265 8.60 -12.87 -21.95
N CYS A 266 7.63 -12.97 -21.03
CA CYS A 266 6.85 -14.18 -20.78
C CYS A 266 5.65 -14.39 -21.72
N GLY A 267 5.45 -13.52 -22.72
CA GLY A 267 4.34 -13.62 -23.67
C GLY A 267 2.97 -13.28 -23.07
N LYS A 268 2.93 -12.56 -21.94
CA LYS A 268 1.72 -12.12 -21.25
C LYS A 268 1.74 -10.60 -21.00
N PRO A 269 1.78 -9.78 -22.05
CA PRO A 269 1.96 -8.34 -21.92
C PRO A 269 0.86 -7.70 -21.07
N GLY A 270 1.26 -6.97 -20.02
CA GLY A 270 0.33 -6.31 -19.10
C GLY A 270 -0.14 -7.18 -17.93
N ASP A 271 0.22 -8.47 -17.88
CA ASP A 271 -0.04 -9.33 -16.72
C ASP A 271 0.96 -8.98 -15.59
N MET A 272 0.53 -8.07 -14.70
CA MET A 272 1.36 -7.61 -13.58
C MET A 272 1.63 -8.71 -12.54
N MET A 273 0.80 -9.75 -12.46
CA MET A 273 1.06 -10.88 -11.58
C MET A 273 2.28 -11.69 -12.06
N VAL A 274 2.30 -12.01 -13.35
CA VAL A 274 3.43 -12.69 -13.99
C VAL A 274 4.66 -11.80 -13.97
N GLY A 275 4.51 -10.53 -14.36
CA GLY A 275 5.58 -9.55 -14.35
C GLY A 275 6.27 -9.42 -12.99
N ALA A 276 5.51 -9.20 -11.93
CA ALA A 276 6.06 -9.04 -10.58
C ALA A 276 6.76 -10.30 -10.05
N ASN A 277 6.22 -11.49 -10.35
CA ASN A 277 6.84 -12.75 -9.95
C ASN A 277 8.18 -12.98 -10.66
N VAL A 278 8.18 -12.82 -11.99
CA VAL A 278 9.36 -13.12 -12.81
C VAL A 278 10.47 -12.10 -12.58
N ALA A 279 10.15 -10.80 -12.60
CA ALA A 279 11.13 -9.75 -12.37
C ALA A 279 11.78 -9.86 -10.97
N GLY A 280 10.96 -10.11 -9.94
CA GLY A 280 11.45 -10.32 -8.58
C GLY A 280 12.33 -11.57 -8.45
N PHE A 281 11.89 -12.69 -9.02
CA PHE A 281 12.62 -13.96 -8.97
C PHE A 281 13.96 -13.87 -9.71
N LEU A 282 13.99 -13.39 -10.95
CA LEU A 282 15.20 -13.33 -11.76
C LEU A 282 16.28 -12.49 -11.10
N LYS A 283 15.92 -11.31 -10.56
CA LYS A 283 16.88 -10.44 -9.87
C LYS A 283 17.56 -11.13 -8.68
N VAL A 284 16.80 -11.92 -7.92
CA VAL A 284 17.35 -12.70 -6.79
C VAL A 284 18.19 -13.88 -7.30
N ALA A 285 17.67 -14.65 -8.26
CA ALA A 285 18.35 -15.81 -8.82
C ALA A 285 19.69 -15.43 -9.45
N ASP A 286 19.75 -14.37 -10.25
CA ASP A 286 20.98 -13.88 -10.89
C ASP A 286 22.02 -13.47 -9.84
N ALA A 287 21.59 -12.78 -8.78
CA ALA A 287 22.46 -12.39 -7.68
C ALA A 287 23.00 -13.61 -6.91
N MET A 288 22.15 -14.60 -6.62
CA MET A 288 22.57 -15.85 -5.97
C MET A 288 23.57 -16.61 -6.83
N MET A 289 23.30 -16.75 -8.14
CA MET A 289 24.20 -17.43 -9.07
C MET A 289 25.56 -16.74 -9.16
N ALA A 290 25.59 -15.41 -9.15
CA ALA A 290 26.84 -14.63 -9.15
C ALA A 290 27.64 -14.75 -7.85
N GLN A 291 26.99 -15.00 -6.71
CA GLN A 291 27.63 -15.10 -5.39
C GLN A 291 28.14 -16.52 -5.06
N GLY A 292 27.77 -17.53 -5.86
CA GLY A 292 28.19 -18.91 -5.66
C GLY A 292 27.40 -19.62 -4.54
N ILE A 293 27.93 -20.75 -4.07
CA ILE A 293 27.29 -21.56 -3.02
C ILE A 293 27.78 -21.04 -1.66
N VAL A 294 26.91 -20.33 -0.94
CA VAL A 294 27.17 -19.74 0.39
C VAL A 294 26.14 -20.16 1.42
#